data_AF-A0A7X4J5W3-F1
#
_entry.id   AF-A0A7X4J5W3-F1
#
_cell.length_a   1.000
_cell.length_b   1.000
_cell.length_c   1.000
_cell.angle_alpha   90.00
_cell.angle_beta   90.00
_cell.angle_gamma   90.00
#
_symmetry.space_group_name_H-M   'P 1'
#
loop_
_entity.id
_entity.type
_entity.pdbx_description
1 polymer ?
#
loop_
_entity_poly.entity_id
_entity_poly.type
_entity_poly.pdbx_seq_one_letter_code
_entity_poly.pdbx_strand_id
1 'polypeptide(L)'
;MNARAEDHGGAGRPDRAGGAPARVPIVSMILMAIFLVGGSIGLLVDWPPGPANLDWGVWVVLYGGYGYVIGAVILHARTGR
;
A
#
# COMPACT_ATOMS: atom_id res chain seq x y z
N MET A 1 -39.12 -51.14 16.26
CA MET A 1 -37.70 -50.73 16.43
C MET A 1 -37.47 -49.56 15.49
N ASN A 2 -37.25 -48.37 16.06
CA ASN A 2 -37.20 -47.09 15.34
C ASN A 2 -35.79 -46.78 14.81
N ALA A 3 -35.81 -46.05 13.69
CA ALA A 3 -34.74 -45.45 12.91
C ALA A 3 -33.50 -44.91 13.66
N ARG A 4 -32.33 -45.05 13.03
CA ARG A 4 -31.43 -43.90 12.78
C ARG A 4 -30.38 -44.25 11.73
N ALA A 5 -30.42 -43.52 10.62
CA ALA A 5 -29.35 -43.45 9.64
C ALA A 5 -28.18 -42.66 10.25
N GLU A 6 -27.00 -43.27 10.29
CA GLU A 6 -25.76 -42.59 10.63
C GLU A 6 -25.18 -41.96 9.36
N ASP A 7 -25.71 -40.79 9.03
CA ASP A 7 -25.07 -39.83 8.14
C ASP A 7 -24.01 -39.08 8.97
N HIS A 8 -22.78 -39.59 8.94
CA HIS A 8 -21.62 -38.91 9.49
C HIS A 8 -20.87 -38.20 8.36
N GLY A 9 -21.34 -36.98 8.11
CA GLY A 9 -20.60 -35.99 7.36
C GLY A 9 -19.26 -35.64 7.99
N GLY A 10 -18.42 -34.98 7.20
CA GLY A 10 -17.25 -34.28 7.72
C GLY A 10 -15.95 -34.54 6.96
N ALA A 11 -15.96 -34.44 5.62
CA ALA A 11 -14.75 -34.05 4.91
C ALA A 11 -15.00 -32.69 4.28
N GLY A 12 -14.94 -31.67 5.13
CA GLY A 12 -14.94 -30.27 4.72
C GLY A 12 -13.89 -30.07 3.63
N ARG A 13 -14.37 -29.77 2.43
CA ARG A 13 -13.55 -29.29 1.32
C ARG A 13 -12.73 -28.11 1.86
N PRO A 14 -11.39 -28.08 1.72
CA PRO A 14 -10.69 -26.82 1.90
C PRO A 14 -11.16 -25.93 0.76
N ASP A 15 -12.17 -25.12 1.04
CA ASP A 15 -12.49 -23.93 0.28
C ASP A 15 -11.23 -23.08 0.33
N ARG A 16 -10.33 -23.33 -0.63
CA ARG A 16 -9.17 -22.51 -0.88
C ARG A 16 -9.73 -21.12 -1.01
N ALA A 17 -9.39 -20.30 -0.02
CA ALA A 17 -9.67 -18.89 0.04
C ALA A 17 -9.61 -18.36 -1.38
N GLY A 18 -10.81 -18.11 -1.94
CA GLY A 18 -10.96 -17.27 -3.11
C GLY A 18 -10.50 -15.91 -2.64
N GLY A 19 -9.18 -15.72 -2.67
CA GLY A 19 -8.54 -14.45 -2.37
C GLY A 19 -9.17 -13.48 -3.33
N ALA A 20 -10.13 -12.70 -2.82
CA ALA A 20 -10.71 -11.62 -3.57
C ALA A 20 -9.52 -10.88 -4.21
N PRO A 21 -9.53 -10.65 -5.53
CA PRO A 21 -8.40 -9.99 -6.16
C PRO A 21 -8.15 -8.74 -5.33
N ALA A 22 -6.96 -8.64 -4.72
CA ALA A 22 -6.59 -7.52 -3.90
C ALA A 22 -6.73 -6.31 -4.81
N ARG A 23 -7.87 -5.62 -4.73
CA ARG A 23 -8.16 -4.47 -5.55
C ARG A 23 -7.27 -3.38 -4.97
N VAL A 24 -6.03 -3.35 -5.45
CA VAL A 24 -5.10 -2.30 -5.10
C VAL A 24 -5.83 -1.01 -5.45
N PRO A 25 -6.12 -0.14 -4.47
CA PRO A 25 -6.89 1.06 -4.72
C PRO A 25 -6.17 1.85 -5.81
N ILE A 26 -6.90 2.27 -6.84
CA ILE A 26 -6.34 3.07 -7.94
C ILE A 26 -5.62 4.29 -7.37
N VAL A 27 -6.14 4.84 -6.28
CA VAL A 27 -5.50 5.96 -5.59
C VAL A 27 -4.14 5.57 -5.03
N SER A 28 -3.98 4.40 -4.41
CA SER A 28 -2.68 3.88 -3.95
C SER A 28 -1.72 3.65 -5.11
N MET A 29 -2.19 3.22 -6.29
CA MET A 29 -1.33 3.12 -7.47
C MET A 29 -0.87 4.48 -7.98
N ILE A 30 -1.76 5.46 -8.05
CA ILE A 30 -1.43 6.84 -8.47
C ILE A 30 -0.45 7.46 -7.48
N LEU A 31 -0.73 7.32 -6.20
CA LEU A 31 0.13 7.71 -5.10
C LEU A 31 1.52 7.07 -5.28
N MET A 32 1.59 5.75 -5.44
CA MET A 32 2.87 5.05 -5.60
C MET A 32 3.62 5.49 -6.86
N ALA A 33 2.91 5.75 -7.97
CA ALA A 33 3.51 6.27 -9.19
C ALA A 33 4.09 7.68 -8.98
N ILE A 34 3.37 8.58 -8.29
CA ILE A 34 3.87 9.92 -7.93
C ILE A 34 5.11 9.81 -7.05
N PHE A 35 5.11 8.91 -6.06
CA PHE A 35 6.25 8.69 -5.18
C PHE A 35 7.48 8.19 -5.97
N LEU A 36 7.30 7.20 -6.84
CA LEU A 36 8.39 6.65 -7.64
C LEU A 36 8.94 7.66 -8.64
N VAL A 37 8.07 8.36 -9.38
CA VAL A 37 8.49 9.37 -10.35
C VAL A 37 9.13 10.57 -9.65
N GLY A 38 8.50 11.07 -8.59
CA GLY A 38 9.03 12.20 -7.81
C GLY A 38 10.35 11.86 -7.12
N GLY A 39 10.48 10.68 -6.52
CA GLY A 39 11.71 10.19 -5.92
C GLY A 39 12.83 9.97 -6.95
N SER A 40 12.50 9.44 -8.14
CA SER A 40 13.46 9.25 -9.22
C SER A 40 13.98 10.57 -9.79
N ILE A 41 13.09 11.56 -9.99
CA ILE A 41 13.49 12.92 -10.39
C ILE A 41 14.35 13.56 -9.30
N GLY A 42 13.97 13.40 -8.03
CA GLY A 42 14.76 13.88 -6.90
C GLY A 42 16.16 13.29 -6.81
N LEU A 43 16.39 12.07 -7.33
CA LEU A 43 17.72 11.45 -7.38
C LEU A 43 18.54 11.85 -8.61
N LEU A 44 17.87 12.27 -9.70
CA LEU A 44 18.52 12.58 -10.98
C LEU A 44 18.81 14.07 -11.18
N VAL A 45 18.19 14.94 -10.37
CA VAL A 45 18.46 16.38 -10.39
C VAL A 45 19.75 16.65 -9.61
N ASP A 46 20.65 17.43 -10.22
CA ASP A 46 21.79 18.00 -9.50
C ASP A 46 21.28 19.09 -8.56
N TRP A 47 21.19 18.75 -7.28
CA TRP A 47 20.75 19.68 -6.27
C TRP A 47 21.93 20.52 -5.78
N PRO A 48 21.70 21.81 -5.48
CA PRO A 48 22.72 22.61 -4.81
C PRO A 48 23.09 21.97 -3.46
N PRO A 49 24.31 22.18 -2.95
CA PRO A 49 24.67 21.72 -1.62
C PRO A 49 23.80 22.44 -0.57
N GLY A 50 23.16 21.66 0.29
CA GLY A 50 22.34 22.19 1.37
C GLY A 50 23.14 22.53 2.63
N PRO A 51 22.51 23.25 3.57
CA PRO A 51 23.15 23.64 4.82
C PRO A 51 23.61 22.40 5.60
N ALA A 52 24.83 22.46 6.14
CA ALA A 52 25.45 21.40 6.95
C ALA A 52 25.78 20.07 6.22
N ASN A 53 26.20 20.12 4.95
CA ASN A 53 26.59 18.96 4.12
C ASN A 53 25.45 17.98 3.80
N LEU A 54 24.21 18.38 4.02
CA LEU A 54 23.03 17.61 3.63
C LEU A 54 22.55 18.07 2.26
N ASP A 55 22.43 17.12 1.35
CA ASP A 55 21.98 17.37 -0.01
C ASP A 55 20.51 17.83 -0.04
N TRP A 56 20.19 18.90 -0.78
CA TRP A 56 18.81 19.38 -0.89
C TRP A 56 17.90 18.32 -1.50
N GLY A 57 18.44 17.44 -2.36
CA GLY A 57 17.70 16.30 -2.90
C GLY A 57 17.20 15.34 -1.82
N VAL A 58 18.02 15.08 -0.80
CA VAL A 58 17.64 14.21 0.34
C VAL A 58 16.46 14.81 1.09
N TRP A 59 16.47 16.12 1.34
CA TRP A 59 15.37 16.82 2.00
C TRP A 59 14.08 16.77 1.20
N VAL A 60 14.14 16.99 -0.11
CA VAL A 60 12.97 16.92 -0.99
C VAL A 60 12.38 15.51 -1.01
N VAL A 61 13.21 14.47 -1.07
CA VAL A 61 12.76 13.07 -1.03
C VAL A 61 12.16 12.72 0.33
N LEU A 62 12.79 13.11 1.44
CA LEU A 62 12.29 12.85 2.79
C LEU A 62 10.96 13.56 3.05
N TYR A 63 10.91 14.88 2.83
CA TYR A 63 9.69 15.65 3.09
C TYR A 63 8.57 15.30 2.11
N GLY A 64 8.90 15.06 0.84
CA GLY A 64 7.94 14.59 -0.16
C GLY A 64 7.35 13.22 0.21
N GLY A 65 8.21 12.28 0.64
CA GLY A 65 7.78 10.97 1.14
C GLY A 65 6.94 11.04 2.41
N TYR A 66 7.26 11.92 3.35
CA TYR A 66 6.43 12.15 4.52
C TYR A 66 5.06 12.73 4.15
N GLY A 67 5.03 13.72 3.26
CA GLY A 67 3.78 14.30 2.76
C GLY A 67 2.91 13.25 2.08
N TYR A 68 3.53 12.35 1.33
CA TYR A 68 2.86 11.18 0.75
C TYR A 68 2.20 10.29 1.80
N VAL A 69 2.95 9.85 2.82
CA VAL A 69 2.43 8.96 3.87
C VAL A 69 1.29 9.65 4.62
N ILE A 70 1.46 10.92 4.99
CA ILE A 70 0.44 11.71 5.68
C ILE A 70 -0.82 11.84 4.81
N GLY A 71 -0.66 12.14 3.52
CA GLY A 71 -1.78 12.23 2.58
C GLY A 71 -2.52 10.90 2.41
N ALA A 72 -1.78 9.79 2.31
CA ALA A 72 -2.34 8.45 2.23
C ALA A 72 -3.11 8.09 3.50
N VAL A 73 -2.57 8.40 4.69
CA VAL A 73 -3.24 8.18 5.98
C VAL A 73 -4.51 9.02 6.10
N ILE A 74 -4.47 10.29 5.72
CA ILE A 74 -5.66 11.17 5.73
C ILE A 74 -6.72 10.65 4.76
N LEU A 75 -6.32 10.25 3.56
CA LEU A 75 -7.24 9.71 2.57
C LEU A 75 -7.89 8.42 3.07
N HIS A 76 -7.09 7.51 3.63
CA HIS A 76 -7.58 6.26 4.23
C HIS A 76 -8.54 6.55 5.38
N ALA A 77 -8.18 7.47 6.28
CA ALA A 77 -9.03 7.89 7.40
C ALA A 77 -10.35 8.50 6.96
N ARG A 78 -10.40 9.17 5.80
CA ARG A 78 -11.63 9.76 5.25
C ARG A 78 -12.48 8.81 4.43
N THR A 79 -11.86 7.91 3.66
CA THR A 79 -12.58 7.03 2.73
C THR A 79 -12.80 5.61 3.26
N GLY A 80 -12.12 5.23 4.35
CA GLY A 80 -12.14 3.88 4.92
C GLY A 80 -11.57 2.80 4.00
N ARG A 81 -10.80 3.21 2.97
CA ARG A 81 -10.25 2.38 1.91
C ARG A 81 -8.74 2.45 1.88
#